data_AF-A0A315CLL7-F1
#
_entry.id   AF-A0A315CLL7-F1
#
_cell.length_a   1.000
_cell.length_b   1.000
_cell.length_c   1.000
_cell.angle_alpha   90.00
_cell.angle_beta   90.00
_cell.angle_gamma   90.00
#
_symmetry.space_group_name_H-M   'P 1'
#
loop_
_entity.id
_entity.type
_entity.pdbx_description
1 polymer ?
#
loop_
_entity_poly.entity_id
_entity_poly.type
_entity_poly.pdbx_seq_one_letter_code
_entity_poly.pdbx_strand_id
1 'polypeptide(L)'
;MNSPASSALDQLLAKVSQLVDRIESVLPQPLSAPDWAQAIAWRYRKRSSGHGVLEPVRHVAAMSLDDLKEIEPQKEKLQRNTEQFVHGRPANNVLLTGARGTGKSSLIKACLNSYASQGLRLIEVDKADLTDLPDIIEVVASRPEKFMVYCDDLSFEDGEPGYKALKSILDGTVAASTPNVLICATSNRRHLLPEYMSENLTYKHTEDGEVHPGEGVEEKISLSERFGLWISFYPFSQDEYLTIAGQWLSSLGASPAQIEAARPDALLWALERGSRSGRVAYQFARDFMGRQAAA
;
A
#
# COMPACT_ATOMS: atom_id res chain seq x y z
N MET A 1 68.07 8.20 4.01
CA MET A 1 67.49 9.55 4.03
C MET A 1 66.08 9.47 3.46
N ASN A 2 65.07 9.17 4.30
CA ASN A 2 63.67 9.30 3.90
C ASN A 2 63.23 10.72 4.24
N SER A 3 62.79 11.46 3.22
CA SER A 3 62.51 12.88 3.32
C SER A 3 61.19 13.09 4.11
N PRO A 4 61.17 13.93 5.16
CA PRO A 4 59.99 14.12 6.03
C PRO A 4 58.73 14.60 5.29
N ALA A 5 58.91 15.22 4.11
CA ALA A 5 57.83 15.66 3.23
C ALA A 5 56.97 14.51 2.66
N SER A 6 57.53 13.31 2.47
CA SER A 6 56.76 12.13 2.01
C SER A 6 55.71 11.74 3.05
N SER A 7 56.09 11.68 4.32
CA SER A 7 55.20 11.23 5.39
C SER A 7 54.04 12.18 5.65
N ALA A 8 54.25 13.49 5.45
CA ALA A 8 53.20 14.49 5.59
C ALA A 8 52.20 14.42 4.44
N LEU A 9 52.68 14.16 3.22
CA LEU A 9 51.82 13.94 2.05
C LEU A 9 51.01 12.64 2.18
N ASP A 10 51.62 11.56 2.66
CA ASP A 10 50.95 10.28 2.88
C ASP A 10 49.86 10.40 3.97
N GLN A 11 50.14 11.14 5.05
CA GLN A 11 49.15 11.43 6.09
C GLN A 11 48.03 12.34 5.59
N LEU A 12 48.33 13.29 4.70
CA LEU A 12 47.32 14.15 4.07
C LEU A 12 46.42 13.32 3.14
N LEU A 13 46.99 12.46 2.30
CA LEU A 13 46.26 11.56 1.41
C LEU A 13 45.36 10.60 2.21
N ALA A 14 45.85 10.02 3.30
CA ALA A 14 45.04 9.16 4.16
C ALA A 14 43.86 9.92 4.80
N LYS A 15 44.07 11.18 5.23
CA LYS A 15 42.99 12.03 5.76
C LYS A 15 41.99 12.42 4.68
N VAL A 16 42.45 12.72 3.47
CA VAL A 16 41.58 13.04 2.32
C VAL A 16 40.75 11.82 1.93
N SER A 17 41.33 10.62 1.85
CA SER A 17 40.56 9.38 1.61
C SER A 17 39.51 9.15 2.68
N GLN A 18 39.85 9.29 3.97
CA GLN A 18 38.84 9.17 5.04
C GLN A 18 37.73 10.22 4.96
N LEU A 19 38.05 11.43 4.46
CA LEU A 19 37.06 12.48 4.23
C LEU A 19 36.17 12.15 3.04
N VAL A 20 36.75 11.65 1.95
CA VAL A 20 36.02 11.18 0.76
C VAL A 20 35.10 10.02 1.15
N ASP A 21 35.59 9.01 1.87
CA ASP A 21 34.78 7.87 2.34
C ASP A 21 33.61 8.34 3.23
N ARG A 22 33.86 9.32 4.11
CA ARG A 22 32.80 9.92 4.95
C ARG A 22 31.82 10.74 4.13
N ILE A 23 32.27 11.50 3.14
CA ILE A 23 31.40 12.26 2.26
C ILE A 23 30.57 11.32 1.39
N GLU A 24 31.16 10.29 0.80
CA GLU A 24 30.44 9.23 0.06
C GLU A 24 29.43 8.49 0.92
N SER A 25 29.71 8.31 2.22
CA SER A 25 28.75 7.71 3.17
C SER A 25 27.56 8.62 3.54
N VAL A 26 27.67 9.92 3.23
CA VAL A 26 26.67 10.96 3.56
C VAL A 26 25.98 11.50 2.29
N LEU A 27 26.56 11.29 1.11
CA LEU A 27 25.94 11.65 -0.16
C LEU A 27 24.79 10.69 -0.49
N PRO A 28 23.66 11.19 -1.01
CA PRO A 28 22.58 10.33 -1.48
C PRO A 28 23.11 9.47 -2.63
N GLN A 29 23.23 8.16 -2.40
CA GLN A 29 23.53 7.23 -3.48
C GLN A 29 22.25 6.93 -4.27
N PRO A 30 22.35 6.60 -5.57
CA PRO A 30 21.22 6.09 -6.31
C PRO A 30 20.61 4.87 -5.61
N LEU A 31 19.29 4.69 -5.75
CA LEU A 31 18.64 3.46 -5.31
C LEU A 31 19.27 2.28 -6.06
N SER A 32 19.78 1.30 -5.33
CA SER A 32 20.38 0.10 -5.92
C SER A 32 19.38 -1.06 -5.96
N ALA A 33 19.50 -1.88 -7.00
CA ALA A 33 18.69 -3.09 -7.13
C ALA A 33 19.07 -4.09 -6.02
N PRO A 34 18.08 -4.60 -5.26
CA PRO A 34 18.33 -5.68 -4.32
C PRO A 34 18.53 -7.02 -5.05
N ASP A 35 18.91 -8.05 -4.30
CA ASP A 35 18.85 -9.42 -4.77
C ASP A 35 17.38 -9.91 -4.83
N TRP A 36 16.78 -9.76 -6.00
CA TRP A 36 15.37 -10.09 -6.27
C TRP A 36 14.99 -11.54 -5.98
N ALA A 37 15.95 -12.47 -5.82
CA ALA A 37 15.67 -13.86 -5.48
C ALA A 37 15.30 -14.06 -4.00
N GLN A 38 15.59 -13.08 -3.12
CA GLN A 38 15.40 -13.23 -1.68
C GLN A 38 13.95 -13.13 -1.22
N ALA A 39 13.10 -12.41 -1.97
CA ALA A 39 11.72 -12.18 -1.57
C ALA A 39 10.80 -11.85 -2.75
N ILE A 40 9.53 -12.20 -2.59
CA ILE A 40 8.46 -11.81 -3.52
C ILE A 40 7.88 -10.42 -3.20
N ALA A 41 8.19 -9.89 -2.02
CA ALA A 41 7.73 -8.59 -1.55
C ALA A 41 8.89 -7.80 -0.94
N TRP A 42 8.87 -6.49 -1.16
CA TRP A 42 9.89 -5.55 -0.77
C TRP A 42 9.25 -4.34 -0.12
N ARG A 43 9.98 -3.66 0.77
CA ARG A 43 9.58 -2.39 1.35
C ARG A 43 10.63 -1.35 1.04
N TYR A 44 10.21 -0.25 0.44
CA TYR A 44 11.05 0.92 0.31
C TYR A 44 11.21 1.62 1.67
N ARG A 45 12.44 2.00 2.00
CA ARG A 45 12.74 2.82 3.17
C ARG A 45 13.83 3.81 2.86
N LYS A 46 13.64 5.05 3.29
CA LYS A 46 14.70 6.04 3.36
C LYS A 46 15.51 5.87 4.66
N ARG A 47 16.82 5.68 4.55
CA ARG A 47 17.75 5.67 5.68
C ARG A 47 17.95 7.10 6.19
N SER A 48 18.46 7.23 7.41
CA SER A 48 18.81 8.54 8.00
C SER A 48 19.88 9.31 7.20
N SER A 49 20.66 8.62 6.37
CA SER A 49 21.59 9.22 5.41
C SER A 49 20.91 9.83 4.17
N GLY A 50 19.59 9.71 4.04
CA GLY A 50 18.84 10.10 2.85
C GLY A 50 18.83 9.04 1.74
N HIS A 51 19.54 7.93 1.91
CA HIS A 51 19.62 6.84 0.93
C HIS A 51 18.39 5.94 0.97
N GLY A 52 17.75 5.74 -0.18
CA GLY A 52 16.67 4.77 -0.35
C GLY A 52 17.17 3.34 -0.44
N VAL A 53 16.48 2.40 0.20
CA VAL A 53 16.76 0.96 0.10
C VAL A 53 15.48 0.15 -0.05
N LEU A 54 15.55 -0.96 -0.79
CA LEU A 54 14.48 -1.96 -0.87
C LEU A 54 14.82 -3.13 0.07
N GLU A 55 14.11 -3.22 1.19
CA GLU A 55 14.28 -4.30 2.17
C GLU A 55 13.34 -5.48 1.87
N PRO A 56 13.80 -6.74 1.93
CA PRO A 56 12.95 -7.90 1.68
C PRO A 56 11.93 -8.09 2.81
N VAL A 57 10.66 -8.27 2.45
CA VAL A 57 9.59 -8.64 3.39
C VAL A 57 9.64 -10.15 3.60
N ARG A 58 10.32 -10.58 4.68
CA ARG A 58 10.56 -12.00 5.00
C ARG A 58 9.30 -12.80 5.34
N HIS A 59 8.28 -12.12 5.87
CA HIS A 59 7.03 -12.75 6.30
C HIS A 59 5.86 -12.07 5.60
N VAL A 60 5.51 -12.59 4.42
CA VAL A 60 4.25 -12.28 3.77
C VAL A 60 3.18 -13.16 4.41
N ALA A 61 2.07 -12.56 4.86
CA ALA A 61 0.97 -13.31 5.45
C ALA A 61 0.44 -14.33 4.43
N ALA A 62 0.39 -15.61 4.82
CA ALA A 62 -0.20 -16.68 4.03
C ALA A 62 -1.73 -16.52 4.05
N MET A 63 -2.25 -15.74 3.11
CA MET A 63 -3.67 -15.49 2.93
C MET A 63 -4.02 -15.73 1.48
N SER A 64 -5.01 -16.58 1.23
CA SER A 64 -5.56 -16.84 -0.09
C SER A 64 -6.73 -15.90 -0.39
N LEU A 65 -7.14 -15.84 -1.67
CA LEU A 65 -8.35 -15.11 -2.06
C LEU A 65 -9.62 -15.74 -1.46
N ASP A 66 -9.61 -17.05 -1.22
CA ASP A 66 -10.76 -17.78 -0.66
C ASP A 66 -10.98 -17.50 0.83
N ASP A 67 -9.93 -17.06 1.53
CA ASP A 67 -10.00 -16.64 2.93
C ASP A 67 -10.71 -15.29 3.10
N LEU A 68 -10.87 -14.51 2.03
CA LEU A 68 -11.55 -13.24 2.07
C LEU A 68 -13.03 -13.43 1.71
N LYS A 69 -13.92 -13.28 2.68
CA LYS A 69 -15.38 -13.44 2.51
C LYS A 69 -16.07 -12.09 2.37
N GLU A 70 -17.26 -12.11 1.76
CA GLU A 70 -18.16 -10.96 1.65
C GLU A 70 -17.57 -9.79 0.84
N ILE A 71 -16.61 -10.09 -0.03
CA ILE A 71 -15.94 -9.12 -0.91
C ILE A 71 -15.73 -9.68 -2.33
N GLU A 72 -16.58 -10.61 -2.77
CA GLU A 72 -16.50 -11.31 -4.06
C GLU A 72 -16.40 -10.34 -5.25
N PRO A 73 -17.25 -9.30 -5.38
CA PRO A 73 -17.13 -8.36 -6.49
C PRO A 73 -15.79 -7.59 -6.50
N GLN A 74 -15.23 -7.30 -5.32
CA GLN A 74 -13.93 -6.63 -5.17
C GLN A 74 -12.79 -7.59 -5.56
N LYS A 75 -12.86 -8.86 -5.16
CA LYS A 75 -11.91 -9.92 -5.54
C LYS A 75 -11.85 -10.06 -7.06
N GLU A 76 -12.99 -10.26 -7.71
CA GLU A 76 -13.07 -10.46 -9.16
C GLU A 76 -12.44 -9.30 -9.94
N LYS A 77 -12.74 -8.06 -9.54
CA LYS A 77 -12.20 -6.85 -10.19
C LYS A 77 -10.68 -6.78 -10.10
N LEU A 78 -10.13 -6.93 -8.89
CA LEU A 78 -8.68 -6.85 -8.70
C LEU A 78 -7.97 -8.05 -9.36
N GLN A 79 -8.53 -9.24 -9.23
CA GLN A 79 -7.95 -10.46 -9.77
C GLN A 79 -7.85 -10.39 -11.29
N ARG A 80 -8.95 -10.01 -11.98
CA ARG A 80 -8.95 -9.81 -13.44
C ARG A 80 -7.88 -8.81 -13.89
N ASN A 81 -7.75 -7.69 -13.19
CA ASN A 81 -6.76 -6.65 -13.52
C ASN A 81 -5.32 -7.12 -13.27
N THR A 82 -5.11 -7.87 -12.18
CA THR A 82 -3.79 -8.43 -11.82
C THR A 82 -3.38 -9.51 -12.81
N GLU A 83 -4.30 -10.38 -13.22
CA GLU A 83 -4.07 -11.41 -14.23
C GLU A 83 -3.68 -10.80 -15.58
N GLN A 84 -4.39 -9.74 -16.01
CA GLN A 84 -4.01 -8.98 -17.20
C GLN A 84 -2.58 -8.47 -17.10
N PHE A 85 -2.23 -7.83 -15.98
CA PHE A 85 -0.89 -7.27 -15.75
C PHE A 85 0.22 -8.33 -15.76
N VAL A 86 -0.01 -9.45 -15.06
CA VAL A 86 0.94 -10.57 -14.97
C VAL A 86 1.22 -11.18 -16.35
N HIS A 87 0.19 -11.26 -17.20
CA HIS A 87 0.33 -11.73 -18.58
C HIS A 87 0.78 -10.65 -19.57
N GLY A 88 1.20 -9.46 -19.11
CA GLY A 88 1.67 -8.37 -19.96
C GLY A 88 0.59 -7.73 -20.84
N ARG A 89 -0.69 -7.90 -20.47
CA ARG A 89 -1.83 -7.23 -21.11
C ARG A 89 -2.08 -5.87 -20.43
N PRO A 90 -2.80 -4.94 -21.09
CA PRO A 90 -3.18 -3.68 -20.46
C PRO A 90 -3.94 -3.90 -19.15
N ALA A 91 -3.54 -3.19 -18.11
CA ALA A 91 -4.14 -3.20 -16.77
C ALA A 91 -4.13 -1.77 -16.21
N ASN A 92 -5.04 -1.49 -15.29
CA ASN A 92 -5.22 -0.17 -14.71
C ASN A 92 -4.52 -0.05 -13.36
N ASN A 93 -4.00 1.15 -13.07
CA ASN A 93 -3.64 1.52 -11.70
C ASN A 93 -4.88 1.47 -10.81
N VAL A 94 -4.72 0.95 -9.60
CA VAL A 94 -5.84 0.57 -8.73
C VAL A 94 -5.91 1.44 -7.48
N LEU A 95 -7.10 1.96 -7.19
CA LEU A 95 -7.42 2.62 -5.93
C LEU A 95 -8.51 1.83 -5.19
N LEU A 96 -8.18 1.32 -4.00
CA LEU A 96 -9.11 0.63 -3.11
C LEU A 96 -9.55 1.61 -2.01
N THR A 97 -10.84 1.97 -1.98
CA THR A 97 -11.37 2.91 -0.98
C THR A 97 -12.31 2.20 -0.01
N GLY A 98 -12.47 2.73 1.21
CA GLY A 98 -13.47 2.22 2.16
C GLY A 98 -13.01 2.25 3.60
N ALA A 99 -13.87 1.81 4.52
CA ALA A 99 -13.57 1.86 5.96
C ALA A 99 -12.35 0.99 6.36
N ARG A 100 -11.79 1.26 7.54
CA ARG A 100 -10.70 0.46 8.11
C ARG A 100 -11.17 -0.96 8.44
N GLY A 101 -10.33 -1.95 8.12
CA GLY A 101 -10.60 -3.35 8.46
C GLY A 101 -11.61 -4.08 7.57
N THR A 102 -11.96 -3.53 6.41
CA THR A 102 -12.83 -4.17 5.39
C THR A 102 -12.09 -5.12 4.45
N GLY A 103 -10.78 -5.31 4.61
CA GLY A 103 -10.00 -6.27 3.82
C GLY A 103 -9.21 -5.71 2.65
N LYS A 104 -9.12 -4.38 2.48
CA LYS A 104 -8.37 -3.74 1.38
C LYS A 104 -6.92 -4.22 1.24
N SER A 105 -6.09 -4.02 2.29
CA SER A 105 -4.68 -4.43 2.29
C SER A 105 -4.52 -5.95 2.29
N SER A 106 -5.49 -6.68 2.86
CA SER A 106 -5.55 -8.14 2.83
C SER A 106 -5.74 -8.67 1.41
N LEU A 107 -6.60 -8.02 0.62
CA LEU A 107 -6.85 -8.37 -0.77
C LEU A 107 -5.59 -8.20 -1.64
N ILE A 108 -4.82 -7.12 -1.45
CA ILE A 108 -3.52 -6.93 -2.13
C ILE A 108 -2.56 -8.09 -1.85
N LYS A 109 -2.45 -8.49 -0.58
CA LYS A 109 -1.57 -9.59 -0.15
C LYS A 109 -2.03 -10.94 -0.70
N ALA A 110 -3.34 -11.19 -0.73
CA ALA A 110 -3.91 -12.38 -1.33
C ALA A 110 -3.65 -12.46 -2.84
N CYS A 111 -3.73 -11.34 -3.56
CA CYS A 111 -3.34 -11.26 -4.97
C CYS A 111 -1.85 -11.52 -5.16
N LEU A 112 -0.97 -10.94 -4.34
CA LEU A 112 0.47 -11.26 -4.38
C LEU A 112 0.70 -12.76 -4.24
N ASN A 113 0.13 -13.40 -3.23
CA ASN A 113 0.31 -14.84 -2.99
C ASN A 113 -0.18 -15.69 -4.17
N SER A 114 -1.29 -15.28 -4.80
CA SER A 114 -1.90 -16.02 -5.92
C SER A 114 -1.07 -15.96 -7.21
N TYR A 115 -0.35 -14.85 -7.45
CA TYR A 115 0.35 -14.60 -8.71
C TYR A 115 1.89 -14.51 -8.57
N ALA A 116 2.45 -14.65 -7.37
CA ALA A 116 3.90 -14.56 -7.15
C ALA A 116 4.70 -15.60 -7.95
N SER A 117 4.17 -16.82 -8.07
CA SER A 117 4.74 -17.90 -8.88
C SER A 117 4.75 -17.60 -10.39
N GLN A 118 3.91 -16.66 -10.83
CA GLN A 118 3.81 -16.20 -12.22
C GLN A 118 4.64 -14.92 -12.47
N GLY A 119 5.44 -14.50 -11.49
CA GLY A 119 6.35 -13.35 -11.61
C GLY A 119 5.82 -12.05 -11.03
N LEU A 120 4.68 -12.04 -10.33
CA LEU A 120 4.23 -10.85 -9.59
C LEU A 120 5.15 -10.60 -8.38
N ARG A 121 5.50 -9.34 -8.16
CA ARG A 121 6.26 -8.84 -7.02
C ARG A 121 5.54 -7.64 -6.42
N LEU A 122 5.69 -7.42 -5.13
CA LEU A 122 5.12 -6.27 -4.42
C LEU A 122 6.23 -5.36 -3.90
N ILE A 123 6.08 -4.05 -4.05
CA ILE A 123 6.93 -3.05 -3.40
C ILE A 123 6.03 -2.14 -2.57
N GLU A 124 6.12 -2.24 -1.25
CA GLU A 124 5.44 -1.34 -0.32
C GLU A 124 6.21 -0.01 -0.25
N VAL A 125 5.52 1.11 -0.47
CA VAL A 125 6.06 2.48 -0.39
C VAL A 125 5.18 3.27 0.57
N ASP A 126 5.79 3.96 1.53
CA ASP A 126 5.06 4.85 2.44
C ASP A 126 4.64 6.13 1.70
N LYS A 127 3.55 6.77 2.14
CA LYS A 127 3.09 8.03 1.55
C LYS A 127 4.17 9.12 1.58
N ALA A 128 5.01 9.14 2.61
CA ALA A 128 6.07 10.13 2.77
C ALA A 128 7.20 9.96 1.74
N ASP A 129 7.36 8.76 1.20
CA ASP A 129 8.45 8.39 0.29
C ASP A 129 7.99 8.36 -1.19
N LEU A 130 6.76 8.78 -1.49
CA LEU A 130 6.22 8.76 -2.86
C LEU A 130 6.98 9.67 -3.85
N THR A 131 7.79 10.61 -3.36
CA THR A 131 8.67 11.43 -4.20
C THR A 131 9.75 10.60 -4.89
N ASP A 132 10.10 9.45 -4.32
CA ASP A 132 11.18 8.58 -4.80
C ASP A 132 10.65 7.46 -5.72
N LEU A 133 9.35 7.49 -6.06
CA LEU A 133 8.75 6.54 -7.00
C LEU A 133 9.47 6.47 -8.37
N PRO A 134 9.93 7.58 -8.99
CA PRO A 134 10.68 7.49 -10.25
C PRO A 134 11.93 6.61 -10.14
N ASP A 135 12.69 6.74 -9.04
CA ASP A 135 13.89 5.95 -8.79
C ASP A 135 13.54 4.46 -8.58
N ILE A 136 12.44 4.18 -7.86
CA ILE A 136 11.93 2.82 -7.67
C ILE A 136 11.55 2.20 -9.03
N ILE A 137 10.86 2.96 -9.89
CA ILE A 137 10.46 2.52 -11.23
C ILE A 137 11.68 2.22 -12.10
N GLU A 138 12.69 3.10 -12.08
CA GLU A 138 13.92 2.93 -12.86
C GLU A 138 14.64 1.62 -12.49
N VAL A 139 14.74 1.33 -11.19
CA VAL A 139 15.38 0.11 -10.67
C VAL A 139 14.68 -1.18 -11.12
N VAL A 140 13.36 -1.14 -11.33
CA VAL A 140 12.58 -2.32 -11.77
C VAL A 140 12.33 -2.36 -13.27
N ALA A 141 12.53 -1.28 -14.02
CA ALA A 141 12.13 -1.16 -15.42
C ALA A 141 12.71 -2.25 -16.35
N SER A 142 13.93 -2.70 -16.07
CA SER A 142 14.63 -3.73 -16.87
C SER A 142 14.32 -5.17 -16.47
N ARG A 143 13.51 -5.37 -15.42
CA ARG A 143 13.22 -6.68 -14.86
C ARG A 143 12.10 -7.40 -15.63
N PRO A 144 12.18 -8.74 -15.78
CA PRO A 144 11.11 -9.53 -16.37
C PRO A 144 9.89 -9.67 -15.44
N GLU A 145 10.07 -9.54 -14.12
CA GLU A 145 8.97 -9.57 -13.16
C GLU A 145 8.01 -8.39 -13.32
N LYS A 146 6.79 -8.58 -12.80
CA LYS A 146 5.73 -7.58 -12.77
C LYS A 146 5.61 -7.01 -11.37
N PHE A 147 5.83 -5.71 -11.21
CA PHE A 147 5.89 -5.04 -9.91
C PHE A 147 4.61 -4.28 -9.63
N MET A 148 3.88 -4.70 -8.60
CA MET A 148 2.83 -3.90 -7.99
C MET A 148 3.46 -2.99 -6.94
N VAL A 149 3.49 -1.68 -7.19
CA VAL A 149 3.94 -0.69 -6.21
C VAL A 149 2.73 -0.29 -5.37
N TYR A 150 2.78 -0.60 -4.08
CA TYR A 150 1.65 -0.51 -3.17
C TYR A 150 1.87 0.56 -2.08
N CYS A 151 0.92 1.50 -1.98
CA CYS A 151 0.84 2.45 -0.86
C CYS A 151 -0.38 2.16 0.03
N ASP A 152 -0.14 1.86 1.30
CA ASP A 152 -1.22 1.68 2.29
C ASP A 152 -1.68 3.03 2.85
N ASP A 153 -2.96 3.12 3.26
CA ASP A 153 -3.62 4.32 3.82
C ASP A 153 -3.26 5.66 3.14
N LEU A 154 -3.32 5.71 1.80
CA LEU A 154 -3.00 6.88 1.00
C LEU A 154 -3.98 8.02 1.28
N SER A 155 -3.47 9.09 1.87
CA SER A 155 -4.13 10.38 1.99
C SER A 155 -3.08 11.48 2.17
N PHE A 156 -3.32 12.62 1.55
CA PHE A 156 -2.41 13.77 1.53
C PHE A 156 -2.99 14.92 2.34
N GLU A 157 -2.13 15.68 2.99
CA GLU A 157 -2.41 17.04 3.44
C GLU A 157 -2.04 18.07 2.36
N ASP A 158 -2.53 19.30 2.50
CA ASP A 158 -2.24 20.36 1.53
C ASP A 158 -0.74 20.64 1.45
N GLY A 159 -0.19 20.63 0.23
CA GLY A 159 1.23 20.88 -0.01
C GLY A 159 2.15 19.66 0.17
N GLU A 160 1.62 18.46 0.48
CA GLU A 160 2.46 17.25 0.51
C GLU A 160 3.09 16.98 -0.88
N PRO A 161 4.43 16.87 -0.99
CA PRO A 161 5.10 16.74 -2.29
C PRO A 161 4.80 15.41 -2.99
N GLY A 162 4.48 14.35 -2.23
CA GLY A 162 4.12 13.04 -2.75
C GLY A 162 2.90 13.05 -3.67
N TYR A 163 1.97 14.01 -3.48
CA TYR A 163 0.82 14.20 -4.35
C TYR A 163 1.25 14.48 -5.80
N LYS A 164 2.17 15.43 -6.00
CA LYS A 164 2.64 15.85 -7.33
C LYS A 164 3.41 14.72 -8.02
N ALA A 165 4.22 13.99 -7.27
CA ALA A 165 4.98 12.84 -7.79
C ALA A 165 4.04 11.74 -8.28
N LEU A 166 3.08 11.32 -7.46
CA LEU A 166 2.09 10.30 -7.83
C LEU A 166 1.23 10.77 -9.02
N LYS A 167 0.78 12.03 -9.00
CA LYS A 167 0.03 12.66 -10.09
C LYS A 167 0.76 12.52 -11.43
N SER A 168 2.03 12.90 -11.47
CA SER A 168 2.89 12.84 -12.66
C SER A 168 3.06 11.43 -13.22
N ILE A 169 3.16 10.43 -12.33
CA ILE A 169 3.31 9.02 -12.71
C ILE A 169 2.03 8.46 -13.31
N LEU A 170 0.89 8.76 -12.69
CA LEU A 170 -0.42 8.29 -13.18
C LEU A 170 -0.81 8.94 -14.52
N ASP A 171 -0.34 10.15 -14.82
CA ASP A 171 -0.51 10.79 -16.14
C ASP A 171 0.30 10.11 -17.25
N GLY A 172 1.23 9.22 -16.92
CA GLY A 172 2.09 8.59 -17.91
C GLY A 172 3.08 9.56 -18.56
N THR A 173 3.54 10.58 -17.83
CA THR A 173 4.67 11.40 -18.30
C THR A 173 5.88 10.50 -18.61
N VAL A 174 6.70 10.88 -19.59
CA VAL A 174 7.64 10.04 -20.38
C VAL A 174 8.51 9.04 -19.59
N ALA A 175 8.79 9.28 -18.30
CA ALA A 175 9.57 8.38 -17.44
C ALA A 175 8.76 7.26 -16.75
N ALA A 176 7.42 7.32 -16.75
CA ALA A 176 6.57 6.55 -15.82
C ALA A 176 5.87 5.32 -16.41
N SER A 177 5.71 5.20 -17.73
CA SER A 177 4.94 4.08 -18.32
C SER A 177 5.83 2.87 -18.62
N THR A 178 6.33 2.22 -17.57
CA THR A 178 6.98 0.91 -17.73
C THR A 178 5.92 -0.18 -17.77
N PRO A 179 5.91 -1.09 -18.77
CA PRO A 179 4.86 -2.11 -18.93
C PRO A 179 4.91 -3.20 -17.84
N ASN A 180 5.84 -3.09 -16.88
CA ASN A 180 6.03 -4.02 -15.79
C ASN A 180 5.81 -3.37 -14.40
N VAL A 181 5.27 -2.15 -14.34
CA VAL A 181 4.85 -1.50 -13.08
C VAL A 181 3.36 -1.23 -13.08
N LEU A 182 2.72 -1.51 -11.94
CA LEU A 182 1.32 -1.20 -11.66
C LEU A 182 1.23 -0.52 -10.30
N ILE A 183 0.65 0.68 -10.25
CA ILE A 183 0.45 1.41 -9.01
C ILE A 183 -0.86 0.95 -8.36
N CYS A 184 -0.78 0.59 -7.09
CA CYS A 184 -1.92 0.24 -6.27
C CYS A 184 -1.91 1.06 -4.98
N ALA A 185 -3.05 1.61 -4.59
CA ALA A 185 -3.19 2.34 -3.34
C ALA A 185 -4.46 1.93 -2.60
N THR A 186 -4.41 1.96 -1.27
CA THR A 186 -5.61 1.83 -0.44
C THR A 186 -5.84 3.14 0.31
N SER A 187 -7.08 3.61 0.40
CA SER A 187 -7.42 4.81 1.16
C SER A 187 -8.63 4.57 2.06
N ASN A 188 -8.66 5.25 3.20
CA ASN A 188 -9.86 5.34 4.04
C ASN A 188 -10.79 6.48 3.61
N ARG A 189 -10.36 7.33 2.68
CA ARG A 189 -11.13 8.42 2.09
C ARG A 189 -11.46 8.08 0.64
N ARG A 190 -12.58 8.61 0.14
CA ARG A 190 -12.92 8.51 -1.29
C ARG A 190 -12.02 9.42 -2.12
N HIS A 191 -11.75 10.63 -1.61
CA HIS A 191 -10.83 11.59 -2.20
C HIS A 191 -9.53 11.62 -1.40
N LEU A 192 -8.40 11.61 -2.10
CA LEU A 192 -7.08 11.49 -1.49
C LEU A 192 -6.63 12.76 -0.76
N LEU A 193 -7.28 13.89 -1.02
CA LEU A 193 -7.05 15.18 -0.36
C LEU A 193 -8.26 15.55 0.52
N PRO A 194 -8.07 16.29 1.63
CA PRO A 194 -9.16 16.72 2.50
C PRO A 194 -10.11 17.66 1.76
N GLU A 195 -11.40 17.52 1.96
CA GLU A 195 -12.40 18.49 1.52
C GLU A 195 -12.69 19.45 2.69
N TYR A 196 -12.51 20.76 2.49
CA TYR A 196 -12.88 21.73 3.51
C TYR A 196 -14.24 22.35 3.21
N MET A 197 -15.05 22.52 4.26
CA MET A 197 -16.38 23.13 4.15
C MET A 197 -16.32 24.54 3.53
N SER A 198 -15.22 25.28 3.74
CA SER A 198 -14.97 26.59 3.14
C SER A 198 -14.80 26.56 1.63
N GLU A 199 -14.28 25.46 1.06
CA GLU A 199 -14.14 25.27 -0.38
C GLU A 199 -15.48 24.90 -1.02
N ASN A 200 -16.38 24.28 -0.26
CA ASN A 200 -17.77 24.07 -0.66
C ASN A 200 -18.57 25.38 -0.74
N LEU A 201 -18.11 26.45 -0.08
CA LEU A 201 -18.74 27.78 -0.17
C LEU A 201 -18.30 28.57 -1.42
N THR A 202 -17.23 28.15 -2.11
CA THR A 202 -16.78 28.76 -3.37
C THR A 202 -17.47 28.20 -4.62
N TYR A 203 -18.42 27.28 -4.45
CA TYR A 203 -19.26 26.81 -5.56
C TYR A 203 -20.04 27.99 -6.16
N LYS A 204 -19.73 28.31 -7.42
CA LYS A 204 -20.49 29.29 -8.18
C LYS A 204 -21.64 28.56 -8.87
N HIS A 205 -22.84 28.99 -8.57
CA HIS A 205 -24.03 28.63 -9.33
C HIS A 205 -24.00 29.47 -10.62
N THR A 206 -24.02 28.83 -11.78
CA THR A 206 -24.33 29.54 -13.04
C THR A 206 -25.82 29.88 -13.08
N GLU A 207 -26.22 30.83 -13.94
CA GLU A 207 -27.64 31.25 -14.08
C GLU A 207 -28.57 30.08 -14.45
N ASP A 208 -28.02 28.98 -15.00
CA ASP A 208 -28.76 27.76 -15.35
C ASP A 208 -28.81 26.71 -14.23
N GLY A 209 -28.26 27.01 -13.04
CA GLY A 209 -28.28 26.12 -11.88
C GLY A 209 -27.21 25.03 -11.88
N GLU A 210 -26.23 25.09 -12.78
CA GLU A 210 -25.08 24.19 -12.74
C GLU A 210 -24.10 24.60 -11.64
N VAL A 211 -23.64 23.58 -10.91
CA VAL A 211 -22.81 23.71 -9.72
C VAL A 211 -21.37 23.39 -10.12
N HIS A 212 -20.55 24.42 -10.32
CA HIS A 212 -19.12 24.25 -10.67
C HIS A 212 -18.26 24.15 -9.41
N PRO A 213 -17.49 23.05 -9.23
CA PRO A 213 -16.52 22.96 -8.16
C PRO A 213 -15.46 24.06 -8.29
N GLY A 214 -14.98 24.60 -7.17
CA GLY A 214 -13.84 25.52 -7.20
C GLY A 214 -12.55 24.81 -7.66
N GLU A 215 -11.57 25.54 -8.18
CA GLU A 215 -10.29 25.00 -8.71
C GLU A 215 -9.59 24.03 -7.72
N GLY A 216 -9.68 24.31 -6.42
CA GLY A 216 -9.13 23.44 -5.37
C GLY A 216 -9.87 22.10 -5.21
N VAL A 217 -11.17 22.03 -5.52
CA VAL A 217 -11.96 20.78 -5.50
C VAL A 217 -11.71 19.96 -6.76
N GLU A 218 -11.62 20.61 -7.93
CA GLU A 218 -11.23 19.94 -9.19
C GLU A 218 -9.86 19.28 -9.09
N GLU A 219 -8.89 19.95 -8.47
CA GLU A 219 -7.57 19.36 -8.27
C GLU A 219 -7.61 18.10 -7.38
N LYS A 220 -8.46 18.08 -6.35
CA LYS A 220 -8.60 16.95 -5.40
C LYS A 220 -9.26 15.72 -6.02
N ILE A 221 -10.24 15.94 -6.88
CA ILE A 221 -10.91 14.90 -7.66
C ILE A 221 -9.94 14.35 -8.72
N SER A 222 -9.15 15.23 -9.35
CA SER A 222 -8.29 14.90 -10.50
C SER A 222 -7.28 13.78 -10.24
N LEU A 223 -6.70 13.67 -9.03
CA LEU A 223 -5.72 12.62 -8.74
C LEU A 223 -6.40 11.26 -8.62
N SER A 224 -7.49 11.21 -7.86
CA SER A 224 -8.19 9.95 -7.60
C SER A 224 -8.68 9.37 -8.94
N GLU A 225 -9.21 10.21 -9.84
CA GLU A 225 -9.78 9.78 -11.13
C GLU A 225 -8.74 9.18 -12.09
N ARG A 226 -7.45 9.41 -11.87
CA ARG A 226 -6.37 8.83 -12.68
C ARG A 226 -6.10 7.36 -12.38
N PHE A 227 -6.65 6.85 -11.28
CA PHE A 227 -6.68 5.40 -11.06
C PHE A 227 -7.77 4.80 -11.96
N GLY A 228 -7.37 4.13 -13.04
CA GLY A 228 -8.31 3.53 -13.99
C GLY A 228 -9.17 2.39 -13.42
N LEU A 229 -8.85 1.86 -12.23
CA LEU A 229 -9.70 0.91 -11.52
C LEU A 229 -9.97 1.35 -10.08
N TRP A 230 -11.22 1.68 -9.79
CA TRP A 230 -11.69 1.97 -8.44
C TRP A 230 -12.45 0.80 -7.84
N ILE A 231 -12.07 0.41 -6.62
CA ILE A 231 -12.70 -0.69 -5.89
C ILE A 231 -13.13 -0.17 -4.51
N SER A 232 -14.44 -0.07 -4.30
CA SER A 232 -15.02 0.42 -3.04
C SER A 232 -15.37 -0.73 -2.09
N PHE A 233 -15.00 -0.54 -0.83
CA PHE A 233 -15.29 -1.45 0.28
C PHE A 233 -16.25 -0.77 1.25
N TYR A 234 -17.40 -1.40 1.44
CA TYR A 234 -18.45 -0.89 2.32
C TYR A 234 -18.28 -1.47 3.74
N PRO A 235 -18.82 -0.79 4.77
CA PRO A 235 -18.92 -1.37 6.10
C PRO A 235 -19.71 -2.67 6.06
N PHE A 236 -19.30 -3.65 6.87
CA PHE A 236 -20.01 -4.93 6.90
C PHE A 236 -21.40 -4.81 7.50
N SER A 237 -22.34 -5.53 6.91
CA SER A 237 -23.61 -5.86 7.53
C SER A 237 -23.38 -6.71 8.80
N GLN A 238 -24.42 -6.87 9.60
CA GLN A 238 -24.34 -7.74 10.77
C GLN A 238 -24.06 -9.20 10.38
N ASP A 239 -24.74 -9.69 9.34
CA ASP A 239 -24.62 -11.07 8.90
C ASP A 239 -23.25 -11.33 8.29
N GLU A 240 -22.74 -10.41 7.47
CA GLU A 240 -21.37 -10.46 6.95
C GLU A 240 -20.33 -10.50 8.08
N TYR A 241 -20.51 -9.66 9.10
CA TYR A 241 -19.64 -9.66 10.28
C TYR A 241 -19.67 -11.01 11.02
N LEU A 242 -20.85 -11.60 11.22
CA LEU A 242 -21.00 -12.90 11.88
C LEU A 242 -20.40 -14.03 11.05
N THR A 243 -20.54 -14.00 9.72
CA THR A 243 -19.88 -14.95 8.81
C THR A 243 -18.36 -14.88 8.97
N ILE A 244 -17.79 -13.67 8.95
CA ILE A 244 -16.34 -13.48 9.09
C ILE A 244 -15.86 -13.87 10.50
N ALA A 245 -16.62 -13.56 11.55
CA ALA A 245 -16.29 -13.99 12.92
C ALA A 245 -16.28 -15.51 13.05
N GLY A 246 -17.29 -16.19 12.48
CA GLY A 246 -17.35 -17.65 12.44
C GLY A 246 -16.19 -18.28 11.68
N GLN A 247 -15.77 -17.68 10.57
CA GLN A 247 -14.60 -18.14 9.82
C GLN A 247 -13.32 -18.05 10.66
N TRP A 248 -13.10 -16.92 11.36
CA TRP A 248 -11.92 -16.79 12.24
C TRP A 248 -11.95 -17.79 13.40
N LEU A 249 -13.11 -17.98 14.02
CA LEU A 249 -13.28 -19.00 15.06
C LEU A 249 -12.96 -20.40 14.54
N SER A 250 -13.48 -20.76 13.36
CA SER A 250 -13.18 -22.03 12.69
C SER A 250 -11.68 -22.20 12.43
N SER A 251 -11.01 -21.15 11.92
CA SER A 251 -9.56 -21.16 11.68
C SER A 251 -8.72 -21.34 12.95
N LEU A 252 -9.28 -20.99 14.11
CA LEU A 252 -8.66 -21.15 15.43
C LEU A 252 -9.08 -22.46 16.12
N GLY A 253 -9.87 -23.31 15.47
CA GLY A 253 -10.25 -24.64 15.96
C GLY A 253 -11.60 -24.72 16.66
N ALA A 254 -12.47 -23.70 16.57
CA ALA A 254 -13.82 -23.78 17.10
C ALA A 254 -14.69 -24.77 16.29
N SER A 255 -15.47 -25.60 16.98
CA SER A 255 -16.51 -26.43 16.36
C SER A 255 -17.70 -25.59 15.86
N PRO A 256 -18.51 -26.10 14.91
CA PRO A 256 -19.72 -25.41 14.46
C PRO A 256 -20.67 -25.02 15.60
N ALA A 257 -20.79 -25.86 16.64
CA ALA A 257 -21.62 -25.56 17.81
C ALA A 257 -21.06 -24.39 18.64
N GLN A 258 -19.73 -24.32 18.81
CA GLN A 258 -19.09 -23.18 19.49
C GLN A 258 -19.25 -21.90 18.68
N ILE A 259 -19.16 -21.96 17.35
CA ILE A 259 -19.34 -20.80 16.46
C ILE A 259 -20.77 -20.24 16.58
N GLU A 260 -21.78 -21.11 16.52
CA GLU A 260 -23.17 -20.68 16.68
C GLU A 260 -23.44 -20.08 18.07
N ALA A 261 -22.90 -20.69 19.12
CA ALA A 261 -23.01 -20.16 20.49
C ALA A 261 -22.29 -18.81 20.68
N ALA A 262 -21.24 -18.54 19.90
CA ALA A 262 -20.44 -17.32 19.99
C ALA A 262 -21.08 -16.09 19.35
N ARG A 263 -22.16 -16.25 18.56
CA ARG A 263 -22.76 -15.15 17.79
C ARG A 263 -23.20 -13.96 18.66
N PRO A 264 -23.90 -14.13 19.81
CA PRO A 264 -24.26 -13.00 20.66
C PRO A 264 -23.05 -12.25 21.22
N ASP A 265 -22.02 -12.99 21.65
CA ASP A 265 -20.78 -12.40 22.17
C ASP A 265 -20.03 -11.61 21.09
N ALA A 266 -20.04 -12.10 19.85
CA ALA A 266 -19.45 -11.40 18.71
C ALA A 266 -20.14 -10.05 18.48
N LEU A 267 -21.48 -10.02 18.56
CA LEU A 267 -22.24 -8.79 18.38
C LEU A 267 -21.98 -7.79 19.51
N LEU A 268 -21.90 -8.26 20.75
CA LEU A 268 -21.56 -7.42 21.90
C LEU A 268 -20.15 -6.82 21.74
N TRP A 269 -19.17 -7.64 21.34
CA TRP A 269 -17.81 -7.20 21.07
C TRP A 269 -17.77 -6.13 19.96
N ALA A 270 -18.51 -6.31 18.87
CA ALA A 270 -18.59 -5.32 17.80
C ALA A 270 -19.19 -3.98 18.27
N LEU A 271 -20.20 -4.03 19.14
CA LEU A 271 -20.82 -2.85 19.74
C LEU A 271 -19.85 -2.10 20.66
N GLU A 272 -19.14 -2.81 21.55
CA GLU A 272 -18.12 -2.22 22.44
C GLU A 272 -16.99 -1.55 21.64
N ARG A 273 -16.61 -2.15 20.51
CA ARG A 273 -15.59 -1.60 19.60
C ARG A 273 -16.12 -0.50 18.67
N GLY A 274 -17.44 -0.30 18.63
CA GLY A 274 -18.11 0.67 17.76
C GLY A 274 -17.94 0.40 16.26
N SER A 275 -17.62 -0.84 15.85
CA SER A 275 -17.35 -1.15 14.44
C SER A 275 -17.50 -2.64 14.12
N ARG A 276 -18.06 -2.91 12.93
CA ARG A 276 -18.06 -4.23 12.30
C ARG A 276 -16.99 -4.25 11.21
N SER A 277 -15.90 -4.96 11.48
CA SER A 277 -14.77 -5.12 10.55
C SER A 277 -14.16 -6.51 10.70
N GLY A 278 -13.47 -7.00 9.67
CA GLY A 278 -12.77 -8.29 9.74
C GLY A 278 -11.65 -8.27 10.78
N ARG A 279 -11.06 -7.09 11.01
CA ARG A 279 -10.10 -6.88 12.12
C ARG A 279 -10.77 -7.09 13.49
N VAL A 280 -11.95 -6.50 13.70
CA VAL A 280 -12.71 -6.65 14.95
C VAL A 280 -13.16 -8.10 15.13
N ALA A 281 -13.59 -8.76 14.05
CA ALA A 281 -13.96 -10.18 14.06
C ALA A 281 -12.78 -11.09 14.46
N TYR A 282 -11.59 -10.86 13.91
CA TYR A 282 -10.39 -11.60 14.28
C TYR A 282 -9.99 -11.39 15.75
N GLN A 283 -10.08 -10.14 16.23
CA GLN A 283 -9.80 -9.82 17.63
C GLN A 283 -10.77 -10.51 18.58
N PHE A 284 -12.06 -10.52 18.24
CA PHE A 284 -13.09 -11.27 18.96
C PHE A 284 -12.77 -12.78 18.99
N ALA A 285 -12.51 -13.39 17.82
CA ALA A 285 -12.26 -14.83 17.73
C ALA A 285 -11.04 -15.25 18.56
N ARG A 286 -9.96 -14.44 18.55
CA ARG A 286 -8.77 -14.68 19.38
C ARG A 286 -9.08 -14.64 20.87
N ASP A 287 -9.83 -13.64 21.32
CA ASP A 287 -10.24 -13.50 22.73
C ASP A 287 -11.11 -14.68 23.16
N PHE A 288 -12.15 -14.97 22.37
CA PHE A 288 -13.11 -16.03 22.64
C PHE A 288 -12.42 -17.41 22.77
N MET A 289 -11.55 -17.76 21.82
CA MET A 289 -10.79 -19.02 21.87
C MET A 289 -9.77 -19.04 23.02
N GLY A 290 -9.15 -17.90 23.31
CA GLY A 290 -8.23 -17.77 24.44
C GLY A 290 -8.90 -18.02 25.80
N ARG A 291 -10.13 -17.53 25.99
CA ARG A 291 -10.92 -17.77 27.21
C ARG A 291 -11.34 -19.22 27.36
N GLN A 292 -11.66 -19.91 26.27
CA GLN A 292 -12.06 -21.32 26.32
C GLN A 292 -10.89 -22.28 26.58
N ALA A 293 -9.68 -21.94 26.14
CA ALA A 293 -8.50 -22.76 26.42
C ALA A 293 -8.06 -22.72 27.90
N ALA A 294 -8.52 -21.72 28.66
CA ALA A 294 -8.25 -21.56 30.09
C ALA A 294 -9.33 -22.17 31.00
N ALA A 295 -10.42 -22.68 30.42
CA ALA A 295 -11.55 -23.31 31.11
C ALA A 295 -11.48 -24.84 31.01
#